data_AF-E4S5Q7-F1
#
_entry.id   AF-E4S5Q7-F1
#
_cell.length_a   1.000
_cell.length_b   1.000
_cell.length_c   1.000
_cell.angle_alpha   90.00
_cell.angle_beta   90.00
_cell.angle_gamma   90.00
#
_symmetry.space_group_name_H-M   'P 1'
#
loop_
_entity.id
_entity.type
_entity.pdbx_description
1 polymer ?
#
loop_
_entity_poly.entity_id
_entity_poly.type
_entity_poly.pdbx_seq_one_letter_code
_entity_poly.pdbx_strand_id
1 'polypeptide(L)'
;MKRKKVLRPLRIEKYVKRFEKNQKARDLIEKLDRQIKTVFGVDVEIQSLRRTLFGFALQDVYDFISIVFTFFLISCLLFVLYARISILFGLILLPSVTTMPIAVLSIRTRKFKKQFKQDLLDTIETMIQGFKCGLVVEQVLEYIAESQENLVTPFIKEINLRLLAGQSLKEASLQVSSKTLSSEFERMCRIFNLRSVTISHIAETLSVLAENIYEEEKTEIETLADKLNVRFTLIMLAGYVIPFLILVTYPLVMMFSKYNFFGG
;
A
#
# COMPACT_ATOMS: atom_id res chain seq x y z
N MET A 1 9.82 60.55 10.48
CA MET A 1 10.40 59.70 9.40
C MET A 1 11.06 58.46 10.01
N LYS A 2 10.45 57.27 9.93
CA LYS A 2 11.06 55.99 10.35
C LYS A 2 11.29 55.10 9.12
N ARG A 3 12.56 54.77 8.84
CA ARG A 3 13.01 53.95 7.70
C ARG A 3 12.48 52.51 7.82
N LYS A 4 11.77 52.02 6.80
CA LYS A 4 11.44 50.59 6.62
C LYS A 4 12.71 49.81 6.33
N LYS A 5 13.06 48.84 7.20
CA LYS A 5 14.09 47.83 6.90
C LYS A 5 13.46 46.76 5.99
N VAL A 6 13.97 46.66 4.77
CA VAL A 6 13.61 45.62 3.81
C VAL A 6 14.23 44.29 4.28
N LEU A 7 13.40 43.32 4.62
CA LEU A 7 13.81 41.95 4.93
C LEU A 7 14.35 41.30 3.66
N ARG A 8 15.63 40.90 3.67
CA ARG A 8 16.26 40.13 2.59
C ARG A 8 15.52 38.79 2.43
N PRO A 9 15.15 38.35 1.21
CA PRO A 9 14.56 37.03 1.03
C PRO A 9 15.54 35.95 1.49
N LEU A 10 15.08 35.12 2.42
CA LEU A 10 15.79 33.99 2.99
C LEU A 10 16.24 33.03 1.87
N ARG A 11 17.42 32.43 2.07
CA ARG A 11 18.14 31.48 1.19
C ARG A 11 17.39 30.16 0.89
N ILE A 12 16.06 30.15 0.90
CA ILE A 12 15.20 28.99 0.66
C ILE A 12 15.32 28.50 -0.79
N GLU A 13 15.52 29.40 -1.74
CA GLU A 13 15.68 29.08 -3.17
C GLU A 13 16.83 28.09 -3.45
N LYS A 14 17.92 28.16 -2.67
CA LYS A 14 19.06 27.24 -2.83
C LYS A 14 18.78 25.83 -2.30
N TYR A 15 17.90 25.69 -1.31
CA TYR A 15 17.50 24.39 -0.78
C TYR A 15 16.42 23.74 -1.66
N VAL A 16 15.49 24.53 -2.21
CA VAL A 16 14.50 24.08 -3.19
C VAL A 16 15.19 23.54 -4.45
N LYS A 17 16.15 24.29 -5.03
CA LYS A 17 16.92 23.84 -6.21
C LYS A 17 17.78 22.60 -5.96
N ARG A 18 18.18 22.31 -4.72
CA ARG A 18 18.89 21.07 -4.35
C ARG A 18 17.96 19.87 -4.19
N PHE A 19 16.76 20.08 -3.65
CA PHE A 19 15.70 19.07 -3.61
C PHE A 19 15.21 18.70 -5.01
N GLU A 20 15.15 19.69 -5.90
CA GLU A 20 14.74 19.52 -7.29
C GLU A 20 15.66 18.61 -8.11
N LYS A 21 16.96 18.56 -7.76
CA LYS A 21 17.99 17.78 -8.45
C LYS A 21 18.01 16.30 -8.04
N ASN A 22 17.31 15.93 -6.95
CA ASN A 22 17.22 14.53 -6.52
C ASN A 22 16.00 13.86 -7.17
N GLN A 23 16.24 13.25 -8.35
CA GLN A 23 15.24 12.49 -9.11
C GLN A 23 14.50 11.46 -8.22
N LYS A 24 15.24 10.76 -7.35
CA LYS A 24 14.68 9.80 -6.37
C LYS A 24 13.67 10.41 -5.39
N ALA A 25 13.86 11.67 -4.98
CA ALA A 25 12.94 12.34 -4.06
C ALA A 25 11.66 12.76 -4.78
N ARG A 26 11.76 13.22 -6.03
CA ARG A 26 10.60 13.48 -6.89
C ARG A 26 9.81 12.19 -7.14
N ASP A 27 10.47 11.09 -7.51
CA ASP A 27 9.81 9.80 -7.73
C ASP A 27 9.10 9.27 -6.48
N LEU A 28 9.68 9.48 -5.28
CA LEU A 28 9.06 9.08 -4.02
C LEU A 28 7.86 9.96 -3.66
N ILE A 29 7.96 11.28 -3.88
CA ILE A 29 6.86 12.22 -3.67
C ILE A 29 5.72 11.91 -4.64
N GLU A 30 6.02 11.63 -5.90
CA GLU A 30 5.02 11.27 -6.92
C GLU A 30 4.35 9.93 -6.63
N LYS A 31 5.12 8.93 -6.16
CA LYS A 31 4.55 7.66 -5.68
C LYS A 31 3.68 7.85 -4.44
N LEU A 32 4.07 8.72 -3.52
CA LEU A 32 3.29 9.06 -2.32
C LEU A 32 2.03 9.85 -2.68
N ASP A 33 2.13 10.79 -3.62
CA ASP A 33 1.01 11.57 -4.16
C ASP A 33 -0.03 10.66 -4.79
N ARG A 34 0.42 9.81 -5.71
CA ARG A 34 -0.42 8.77 -6.30
C ARG A 34 -1.00 7.89 -5.20
N GLN A 35 -0.20 7.47 -4.21
CA GLN A 35 -0.71 6.63 -3.10
C GLN A 35 -1.83 7.29 -2.31
N ILE A 36 -1.66 8.56 -1.96
CA ILE A 36 -2.63 9.33 -1.20
C ILE A 36 -3.86 9.58 -2.07
N LYS A 37 -3.69 10.03 -3.32
CA LYS A 37 -4.79 10.35 -4.23
C LYS A 37 -5.67 9.14 -4.54
N THR A 38 -5.09 7.97 -4.78
CA THR A 38 -5.90 6.77 -5.07
C THR A 38 -6.53 6.19 -3.80
N VAL A 39 -5.83 6.21 -2.66
CA VAL A 39 -6.37 5.68 -1.38
C VAL A 39 -7.41 6.60 -0.75
N PHE A 40 -7.35 7.91 -0.99
CA PHE A 40 -8.31 8.90 -0.51
C PHE A 40 -9.34 9.33 -1.56
N GLY A 41 -9.28 8.79 -2.78
CA GLY A 41 -10.26 9.08 -3.84
C GLY A 41 -10.25 10.53 -4.30
N VAL A 42 -9.06 11.14 -4.46
CA VAL A 42 -8.91 12.56 -4.82
C VAL A 42 -9.14 12.80 -6.31
N ASP A 43 -8.78 11.86 -7.19
CA ASP A 43 -8.91 12.02 -8.64
C ASP A 43 -10.18 11.42 -9.26
N VAL A 44 -10.95 10.66 -8.49
CA VAL A 44 -12.23 10.08 -8.92
C VAL A 44 -13.19 10.25 -7.75
N GLU A 45 -14.40 10.73 -8.00
CA GLU A 45 -15.47 10.86 -6.98
C GLU A 45 -15.84 9.48 -6.41
N ILE A 46 -15.00 8.93 -5.53
CA ILE A 46 -15.32 7.74 -4.77
C ILE A 46 -16.14 8.23 -3.58
N GLN A 47 -17.45 8.30 -3.80
CA GLN A 47 -18.46 8.79 -2.86
C GLN A 47 -18.50 8.00 -1.53
N SER A 48 -17.83 6.84 -1.44
CA SER A 48 -17.86 5.94 -0.28
C SER A 48 -16.58 5.89 0.57
N LEU A 49 -15.45 6.47 0.12
CA LEU A 49 -14.19 6.34 0.84
C LEU A 49 -13.95 7.50 1.81
N ARG A 50 -14.37 7.28 3.05
CA ARG A 50 -14.28 8.20 4.20
C ARG A 50 -13.01 9.07 4.16
N ARG A 51 -13.19 10.33 3.73
CA ARG A 51 -12.20 11.40 3.50
C ARG A 51 -11.49 11.91 4.76
N THR A 52 -11.14 11.04 5.71
CA THR A 52 -10.56 11.48 6.99
C THR A 52 -9.47 10.54 7.47
N LEU A 53 -8.26 11.07 7.66
CA LEU A 53 -7.23 10.51 8.54
C LEU A 53 -7.27 11.34 9.84
N PHE A 54 -7.64 10.72 10.96
CA PHE A 54 -7.79 11.41 12.26
C PHE A 54 -8.69 12.67 12.23
N GLY A 55 -9.72 12.70 11.37
CA GLY A 55 -10.65 13.83 11.26
C GLY A 55 -10.22 14.95 10.30
N PHE A 56 -9.02 14.89 9.72
CA PHE A 56 -8.55 15.83 8.71
C PHE A 56 -8.72 15.26 7.30
N ALA A 57 -9.27 16.08 6.40
CA ALA A 57 -9.33 15.79 4.98
C ALA A 57 -7.93 15.96 4.38
N LEU A 58 -7.38 14.87 3.85
CA LEU A 58 -6.13 14.90 3.10
C LEU A 58 -6.49 14.99 1.62
N GLN A 59 -6.37 16.19 1.04
CA GLN A 59 -6.51 16.38 -0.41
C GLN A 59 -5.14 16.37 -1.09
N ASP A 60 -4.09 16.85 -0.41
CA ASP A 60 -2.75 16.99 -0.99
C ASP A 60 -1.63 16.31 -0.18
N VAL A 61 -0.54 15.92 -0.85
CA VAL A 61 0.71 15.45 -0.22
C VAL A 61 1.24 16.47 0.79
N TYR A 62 1.02 17.76 0.52
CA TYR A 62 1.40 18.84 1.40
C TYR A 62 0.67 18.78 2.75
N ASP A 63 -0.60 18.37 2.77
CA ASP A 63 -1.34 18.16 4.01
C ASP A 63 -0.78 16.96 4.79
N PHE A 64 -0.43 15.87 4.09
CA PHE A 64 0.18 14.71 4.74
C PHE A 64 1.55 15.04 5.33
N ILE A 65 2.40 15.75 4.59
CA ILE A 65 3.70 16.22 5.08
C ILE A 65 3.53 17.15 6.28
N SER A 66 2.53 18.05 6.22
CA SER A 66 2.20 18.96 7.33
C SER A 66 1.78 18.21 8.58
N ILE A 67 0.94 17.17 8.47
CA ILE A 67 0.53 16.33 9.60
C ILE A 67 1.74 15.58 10.17
N VAL A 68 2.55 14.93 9.33
CA VAL A 68 3.75 14.22 9.80
C VAL A 68 4.72 15.17 10.50
N PHE A 69 4.91 16.38 9.95
CA PHE A 69 5.75 17.41 10.56
C PHE A 69 5.18 17.91 11.89
N THR A 70 3.85 18.08 11.98
CA THR A 70 3.18 18.47 13.22
C THR A 70 3.32 17.40 14.31
N PHE A 71 3.13 16.12 13.96
CA PHE A 71 3.38 14.99 14.86
C PHE A 71 4.85 14.90 15.28
N PHE A 72 5.79 15.19 14.38
CA PHE A 72 7.22 15.27 14.70
C PHE A 72 7.54 16.39 15.68
N LEU A 73 6.96 17.59 15.51
CA LEU A 73 7.13 18.71 16.43
C LEU A 73 6.52 18.40 17.82
N ILE A 74 5.34 17.79 17.86
CA ILE A 74 4.70 17.34 19.11
C ILE A 74 5.57 16.29 19.80
N SER A 75 6.12 15.34 19.04
CA SER A 75 7.04 14.32 19.56
C SER A 75 8.32 14.93 20.14
N CYS A 76 8.90 15.94 19.47
CA CYS A 76 10.05 16.69 19.97
C CYS A 76 9.73 17.48 21.25
N LEU A 77 8.56 18.13 21.32
CA LEU A 77 8.09 18.83 22.50
C LEU A 77 7.91 17.88 23.70
N LEU A 78 7.25 16.73 23.47
CA LEU A 78 7.09 15.69 24.49
C LEU A 78 8.44 15.15 24.95
N PHE A 79 9.39 14.96 24.04
CA PHE A 79 10.74 14.54 24.40
C PHE A 79 11.42 15.56 25.34
N VAL A 80 11.36 16.86 25.05
CA VAL A 80 11.97 17.90 25.90
C VAL A 80 11.29 17.97 27.28
N LEU A 81 9.97 17.79 27.34
CA LEU A 81 9.22 17.79 28.60
C LEU A 81 9.52 16.55 29.46
N TYR A 82 9.55 15.37 28.85
CA TYR A 82 9.73 14.09 29.57
C TYR A 82 11.19 13.66 29.73
N ALA A 83 12.14 14.27 29.01
CA ALA A 83 13.57 14.02 29.17
C ALA A 83 14.08 14.35 30.59
N ARG A 84 13.38 15.23 31.32
CA ARG A 84 13.69 15.52 32.73
C ARG A 84 13.33 14.38 33.70
N ILE A 85 12.38 13.52 33.34
CA ILE A 85 11.86 12.46 34.22
C ILE A 85 12.59 11.14 33.95
N SER A 86 12.79 10.79 32.68
CA SER A 86 13.60 9.63 32.29
C SER A 86 13.95 9.67 30.80
N ILE A 87 15.26 9.63 30.50
CA ILE A 87 15.77 9.61 29.12
C ILE A 87 15.30 8.35 28.36
N LEU A 88 15.08 7.24 29.06
CA LEU A 88 14.59 5.99 28.48
C LEU A 88 13.16 6.11 27.95
N PHE A 89 12.27 6.82 28.66
CA PHE A 89 10.90 7.06 28.19
C PHE A 89 10.85 7.96 26.96
N GLY A 90 11.69 9.00 26.93
CA GLY A 90 11.83 9.87 25.77
C GLY A 90 12.31 9.12 24.53
N LEU A 91 13.26 8.20 24.67
CA LEU A 91 13.82 7.42 23.56
C LEU A 91 12.79 6.48 22.91
N ILE A 92 11.84 5.95 23.68
CA ILE A 92 10.81 5.02 23.20
C ILE A 92 9.62 5.77 22.59
N LEU A 93 9.20 6.89 23.18
CA LEU A 93 8.06 7.68 22.72
C LEU A 93 8.31 8.38 21.37
N LEU A 94 9.54 8.87 21.15
CA LEU A 94 9.90 9.66 19.97
C LEU A 94 9.65 8.92 18.63
N PRO A 95 10.16 7.69 18.44
CA PRO A 95 9.87 6.92 17.23
C PRO A 95 8.41 6.42 17.18
N SER A 96 7.80 6.11 18.33
CA SER A 96 6.42 5.59 18.37
C SER A 96 5.40 6.60 17.85
N VAL A 97 5.46 7.85 18.30
CA VAL A 97 4.51 8.91 17.90
C VAL A 97 4.74 9.35 16.45
N THR A 98 5.99 9.41 16.00
CA THR A 98 6.34 9.83 14.63
C THR A 98 6.00 8.77 13.58
N THR A 99 6.12 7.48 13.93
CA THR A 99 5.82 6.38 13.00
C THR A 99 4.33 6.06 12.91
N MET A 100 3.53 6.47 13.90
CA MET A 100 2.09 6.23 13.94
C MET A 100 1.33 6.69 12.67
N PRO A 101 1.45 7.94 12.18
CA PRO A 101 0.74 8.37 10.97
C PRO A 101 1.16 7.58 9.72
N ILE A 102 2.45 7.22 9.62
CA ILE A 102 3.00 6.42 8.51
C ILE A 102 2.46 4.99 8.57
N ALA A 103 2.40 4.40 9.77
CA ALA A 103 1.89 3.07 10.00
C ALA A 103 0.39 2.97 9.65
N VAL A 104 -0.42 3.94 10.10
CA VAL A 104 -1.86 3.97 9.79
C VAL A 104 -2.08 4.10 8.29
N LEU A 105 -1.33 4.97 7.60
CA LEU A 105 -1.41 5.08 6.14
C LEU A 105 -1.02 3.77 5.47
N SER A 106 0.08 3.13 5.91
CA SER A 106 0.52 1.86 5.34
C SER A 106 -0.53 0.76 5.48
N ILE A 107 -1.22 0.69 6.63
CA ILE A 107 -2.28 -0.29 6.89
C ILE A 107 -3.49 0.01 6.00
N ARG A 108 -3.89 1.28 5.89
CA ARG A 108 -5.03 1.69 5.06
C ARG A 108 -4.77 1.45 3.57
N THR A 109 -3.57 1.78 3.08
CA THR A 109 -3.15 1.49 1.70
C THR A 109 -3.11 0.00 1.42
N ARG A 110 -2.64 -0.83 2.36
CA ARG A 110 -2.66 -2.30 2.21
C ARG A 110 -4.08 -2.85 2.13
N LYS A 111 -4.97 -2.39 3.02
CA LYS A 111 -6.40 -2.78 2.98
C LYS A 111 -7.06 -2.37 1.68
N PHE A 112 -6.84 -1.12 1.25
CA PHE A 112 -7.36 -0.60 -0.01
C PHE A 112 -6.86 -1.42 -1.20
N LYS A 113 -5.54 -1.67 -1.29
CA LYS A 113 -4.97 -2.47 -2.39
C LYS A 113 -5.54 -3.88 -2.45
N LYS A 114 -5.77 -4.51 -1.30
CA LYS A 114 -6.36 -5.84 -1.23
C LYS A 114 -7.81 -5.83 -1.72
N GLN A 115 -8.63 -4.90 -1.24
CA GLN A 115 -10.02 -4.76 -1.70
C GLN A 115 -10.08 -4.42 -3.19
N PHE A 116 -9.26 -3.47 -3.64
CA PHE A 116 -9.17 -3.10 -5.04
C PHE A 116 -8.76 -4.28 -5.94
N LYS A 117 -7.84 -5.15 -5.49
CA LYS A 117 -7.42 -6.35 -6.24
C LYS A 117 -8.58 -7.34 -6.39
N GLN A 118 -9.38 -7.54 -5.34
CA GLN A 118 -10.57 -8.40 -5.37
C GLN A 118 -11.65 -7.83 -6.30
N ASP A 119 -12.00 -6.56 -6.12
CA ASP A 119 -12.97 -5.87 -6.97
C ASP A 119 -12.55 -5.86 -8.45
N LEU A 120 -11.25 -5.75 -8.73
CA LEU A 120 -10.70 -5.80 -10.07
C LEU A 120 -10.88 -7.17 -10.72
N LEU A 121 -10.70 -8.23 -9.94
CA LEU A 121 -10.89 -9.60 -10.41
C LEU A 121 -12.35 -9.83 -10.84
N ASP A 122 -13.30 -9.46 -9.99
CA ASP A 122 -14.74 -9.53 -10.29
C ASP A 122 -15.10 -8.70 -11.53
N THR A 123 -14.50 -7.52 -11.67
CA THR A 123 -14.66 -6.65 -12.83
C THR A 123 -14.12 -7.33 -14.09
N ILE A 124 -12.93 -7.92 -14.05
CA ILE A 124 -12.31 -8.62 -15.19
C ILE A 124 -13.14 -9.84 -15.59
N GLU A 125 -13.66 -10.62 -14.64
CA GLU A 125 -14.54 -11.75 -14.94
C GLU A 125 -15.82 -11.30 -15.66
N THR A 126 -16.39 -10.18 -15.22
CA THR A 126 -17.55 -9.58 -15.88
C THR A 126 -17.21 -9.09 -17.29
N MET A 127 -16.02 -8.50 -17.49
CA MET A 127 -15.54 -8.13 -18.82
C MET A 127 -15.39 -9.35 -19.74
N ILE A 128 -14.79 -10.43 -19.24
CA ILE A 128 -14.62 -11.68 -20.01
C ILE A 128 -15.97 -12.23 -20.44
N GLN A 129 -16.97 -12.22 -19.55
CA GLN A 129 -18.33 -12.65 -19.89
C GLN A 129 -18.96 -11.75 -20.97
N GLY A 130 -18.83 -10.42 -20.84
CA GLY A 130 -19.30 -9.48 -21.86
C GLY A 130 -18.66 -9.70 -23.23
N PHE A 131 -17.34 -9.93 -23.26
CA PHE A 131 -16.62 -10.23 -24.50
C PHE A 131 -17.00 -11.58 -25.12
N LYS A 132 -17.26 -12.61 -24.29
CA LYS A 132 -17.78 -13.90 -24.75
C LYS A 132 -19.18 -13.79 -25.35
N CYS A 133 -19.99 -12.84 -24.88
CA CYS A 133 -21.29 -12.49 -25.46
C CYS A 133 -21.17 -11.70 -26.78
N GLY A 134 -19.96 -11.38 -27.23
CA GLY A 134 -19.72 -10.63 -28.47
C GLY A 134 -19.92 -9.12 -28.33
N LEU A 135 -20.00 -8.60 -27.11
CA LEU A 135 -20.07 -7.15 -26.87
C LEU A 135 -18.74 -6.47 -27.26
N VAL A 136 -18.84 -5.25 -27.79
CA VAL A 136 -17.65 -4.41 -28.04
C VAL A 136 -17.13 -3.82 -26.73
N VAL A 137 -15.85 -3.40 -26.73
CA VAL A 137 -15.17 -2.91 -25.52
C VAL A 137 -15.89 -1.75 -24.86
N GLU A 138 -16.42 -0.83 -25.65
CA GLU A 138 -17.17 0.32 -25.19
C GLU A 138 -18.43 -0.09 -24.42
N GLN A 139 -19.20 -1.05 -24.97
CA GLN A 139 -20.42 -1.56 -24.35
C GLN A 139 -20.15 -2.31 -23.05
N VAL A 140 -19.05 -3.07 -22.99
CA VAL A 140 -18.64 -3.79 -21.77
C VAL A 140 -18.24 -2.79 -20.68
N LEU A 141 -17.48 -1.75 -21.04
CA LEU A 141 -17.08 -0.70 -20.10
C LEU A 141 -18.28 0.10 -19.60
N GLU A 142 -19.25 0.40 -20.48
CA GLU A 142 -20.50 1.05 -20.12
C GLU A 142 -21.34 0.18 -19.18
N TYR A 143 -21.53 -1.09 -19.50
CA TYR A 143 -22.24 -2.04 -18.65
C TYR A 143 -21.62 -2.12 -17.25
N ILE A 144 -20.30 -2.20 -17.14
CA ILE A 144 -19.62 -2.24 -15.83
C ILE A 144 -19.77 -0.93 -15.07
N ALA A 145 -19.67 0.21 -15.77
CA ALA A 145 -19.81 1.53 -15.15
C ALA A 145 -21.21 1.76 -14.56
N GLU A 146 -22.23 1.09 -15.08
CA GLU A 146 -23.61 1.18 -14.61
C GLU A 146 -24.03 0.06 -13.65
N SER A 147 -23.51 -1.16 -13.82
CA SER A 147 -23.99 -2.35 -13.10
C SER A 147 -23.24 -2.64 -11.80
N GLN A 148 -22.00 -2.16 -11.64
CA GLN A 148 -21.15 -2.50 -10.50
C GLN A 148 -20.86 -1.26 -9.65
N GLU A 149 -21.00 -1.36 -8.33
CA GLU A 149 -20.61 -0.30 -7.38
C GLU A 149 -19.37 -0.71 -6.56
N ASN A 150 -18.24 -0.88 -7.24
CA ASN A 150 -16.99 -1.36 -6.65
C ASN A 150 -15.91 -0.27 -6.63
N LEU A 151 -14.75 -0.51 -5.98
CA LEU A 151 -13.64 0.45 -5.95
C LEU A 151 -13.03 0.70 -7.35
N VAL A 152 -13.26 -0.20 -8.29
CA VAL A 152 -12.74 -0.15 -9.67
C VAL A 152 -13.69 0.62 -10.61
N THR A 153 -15.01 0.58 -10.36
CA THR A 153 -16.04 1.23 -11.18
C THR A 153 -15.74 2.69 -11.48
N PRO A 154 -15.32 3.54 -10.52
CA PRO A 154 -15.07 4.94 -10.80
C PRO A 154 -13.97 5.15 -11.85
N PHE A 155 -12.94 4.29 -11.87
CA PHE A 155 -11.89 4.32 -12.88
C PHE A 155 -12.41 3.88 -14.24
N ILE A 156 -13.23 2.83 -14.30
CA ILE A 156 -13.88 2.39 -15.56
C ILE A 156 -14.82 3.46 -16.10
N LYS A 157 -15.58 4.13 -15.22
CA LYS A 157 -16.44 5.25 -15.57
C LYS A 157 -15.64 6.43 -16.12
N GLU A 158 -14.47 6.73 -15.54
CA GLU A 158 -13.58 7.76 -16.07
C GLU A 158 -13.07 7.40 -17.49
N ILE A 159 -12.72 6.13 -17.73
CA ILE A 159 -12.35 5.66 -19.08
C ILE A 159 -13.52 5.86 -20.05
N ASN A 160 -14.73 5.46 -19.67
CA ASN A 160 -15.92 5.60 -20.51
C ASN A 160 -16.24 7.08 -20.82
N LEU A 161 -16.20 7.96 -19.81
CA LEU A 161 -16.40 9.40 -20.01
C LEU A 161 -15.39 10.02 -20.99
N ARG A 162 -14.13 9.56 -20.95
CA ARG A 162 -13.08 10.01 -21.87
C ARG A 162 -13.28 9.49 -23.29
N LEU A 163 -13.76 8.26 -23.44
CA LEU A 163 -14.17 7.70 -24.73
C LEU A 163 -15.31 8.51 -25.35
N LEU A 164 -16.35 8.81 -24.55
CA LEU A 164 -17.46 9.66 -24.97
C LEU A 164 -17.01 11.09 -25.34
N ALA A 165 -15.95 11.59 -24.70
CA ALA A 165 -15.31 12.86 -25.05
C ALA A 165 -14.43 12.80 -26.32
N GLY A 166 -14.37 11.66 -27.01
CA GLY A 166 -13.64 11.46 -28.26
C GLY A 166 -12.16 11.09 -28.10
N GLN A 167 -11.69 10.75 -26.90
CA GLN A 167 -10.34 10.22 -26.72
C GLN A 167 -10.26 8.77 -27.22
N SER A 168 -9.09 8.36 -27.71
CA SER A 168 -8.88 6.96 -28.06
C SER A 168 -8.89 6.07 -26.81
N LEU A 169 -9.41 4.84 -26.91
CA LEU A 169 -9.36 3.84 -25.83
C LEU A 169 -7.96 3.69 -25.25
N LYS A 170 -6.96 3.78 -26.12
CA LYS A 170 -5.56 3.70 -25.73
C LYS A 170 -5.12 4.82 -24.80
N GLU A 171 -5.44 6.05 -25.16
CA GLU A 171 -5.07 7.22 -24.36
C GLU A 171 -5.88 7.30 -23.08
N ALA A 172 -7.19 7.04 -23.16
CA ALA A 172 -8.08 7.03 -22.00
C ALA A 172 -7.63 5.99 -20.96
N SER A 173 -7.37 4.75 -21.39
CA SER A 173 -6.93 3.67 -20.51
C SER A 173 -5.56 3.94 -19.89
N LEU A 174 -4.60 4.50 -20.66
CA LEU A 174 -3.28 4.85 -20.12
C LEU A 174 -3.36 5.97 -19.08
N GLN A 175 -4.11 7.04 -19.36
CA GLN A 175 -4.24 8.17 -18.44
C GLN A 175 -4.98 7.79 -17.15
N VAL A 176 -5.92 6.86 -17.21
CA VAL A 176 -6.59 6.36 -16.01
C VAL A 176 -5.71 5.36 -15.27
N SER A 177 -4.98 4.50 -15.97
CA SER A 177 -4.03 3.55 -15.35
C SER A 177 -2.93 4.24 -14.53
N SER A 178 -2.50 5.44 -14.95
CA SER A 178 -1.48 6.22 -14.24
C SER A 178 -1.99 6.82 -12.93
N LYS A 179 -3.30 6.88 -12.71
CA LYS A 179 -3.92 7.28 -11.44
C LYS A 179 -4.05 6.12 -10.46
N THR A 180 -4.16 4.90 -10.97
CA THR A 180 -4.35 3.69 -10.14
C THR A 180 -3.03 3.22 -9.50
N LEU A 181 -3.06 2.65 -8.30
CA LEU A 181 -1.88 2.10 -7.59
C LEU A 181 -1.61 0.61 -7.82
N SER A 182 -2.47 -0.03 -8.60
CA SER A 182 -2.45 -1.46 -8.88
C SER A 182 -1.72 -1.72 -10.19
N SER A 183 -0.71 -2.58 -10.13
CA SER A 183 0.03 -3.09 -11.30
C SER A 183 -0.85 -3.93 -12.21
N GLU A 184 -1.86 -4.57 -11.63
CA GLU A 184 -2.81 -5.48 -12.29
C GLU A 184 -3.76 -4.68 -13.17
N PHE A 185 -4.29 -3.56 -12.65
CA PHE A 185 -5.11 -2.63 -13.42
C PHE A 185 -4.32 -2.01 -14.59
N GLU A 186 -3.06 -1.64 -14.36
CA GLU A 186 -2.19 -1.16 -15.44
C GLU A 186 -1.97 -2.23 -16.51
N ARG A 187 -1.82 -3.50 -16.11
CA ARG A 187 -1.69 -4.63 -17.04
C ARG A 187 -2.98 -4.83 -17.84
N MET A 188 -4.15 -4.73 -17.22
CA MET A 188 -5.45 -4.75 -17.90
C MET A 188 -5.56 -3.63 -18.95
N CYS A 189 -5.27 -2.38 -18.59
CA CYS A 189 -5.29 -1.26 -19.53
C CYS A 189 -4.30 -1.46 -20.70
N ARG A 190 -3.15 -2.10 -20.47
CA ARG A 190 -2.20 -2.43 -21.55
C ARG A 190 -2.75 -3.48 -22.52
N ILE A 191 -3.56 -4.43 -22.05
CA ILE A 191 -4.21 -5.43 -22.92
C ILE A 191 -5.12 -4.73 -23.93
N PHE A 192 -5.89 -3.73 -23.51
CA PHE A 192 -6.72 -2.91 -24.41
C PHE A 192 -5.92 -2.11 -25.45
N ASN A 193 -4.63 -1.86 -25.19
CA ASN A 193 -3.78 -1.04 -26.05
C ASN A 193 -3.10 -1.82 -27.17
N LEU A 194 -3.20 -3.14 -27.15
CA LEU A 194 -2.63 -4.00 -28.19
C LEU A 194 -3.43 -3.80 -29.49
N ARG A 195 -2.77 -3.26 -30.52
CA ARG A 195 -3.42 -2.81 -31.77
C ARG A 195 -3.90 -3.93 -32.69
N SER A 196 -3.54 -5.19 -32.41
CA SER A 196 -3.69 -6.32 -33.33
C SER A 196 -4.53 -7.47 -32.76
N VAL A 197 -5.34 -7.23 -31.73
CA VAL A 197 -6.08 -8.28 -31.03
C VAL A 197 -7.58 -8.18 -31.27
N THR A 198 -8.18 -9.32 -31.61
CA THR A 198 -9.62 -9.50 -31.70
C THR A 198 -10.24 -9.53 -30.30
N ILE A 199 -11.56 -9.30 -30.19
CA ILE A 199 -12.31 -9.39 -28.93
C ILE A 199 -12.08 -10.75 -28.23
N SER A 200 -12.02 -11.83 -29.02
CA SER A 200 -11.70 -13.17 -28.53
C SER A 200 -10.33 -13.24 -27.84
N HIS A 201 -9.30 -12.65 -28.46
CA HIS A 201 -7.96 -12.64 -27.88
C HIS A 201 -7.87 -11.73 -26.65
N ILE A 202 -8.62 -10.62 -26.62
CA ILE A 202 -8.72 -9.77 -25.42
C ILE A 202 -9.32 -10.56 -24.25
N ALA A 203 -10.41 -11.29 -24.49
CA ALA A 203 -11.05 -12.12 -23.46
C ALA A 203 -10.12 -13.21 -22.93
N GLU A 204 -9.37 -13.89 -23.81
CA GLU A 204 -8.39 -14.90 -23.42
C GLU A 204 -7.24 -14.31 -22.60
N THR A 205 -6.68 -13.18 -23.04
CA THR A 205 -5.57 -12.53 -22.33
C THR A 205 -6.02 -11.99 -20.97
N LEU A 206 -7.26 -11.50 -20.86
CA LEU A 206 -7.87 -11.12 -19.59
C LEU A 206 -8.14 -12.33 -18.69
N SER A 207 -8.51 -13.48 -19.25
CA SER A 207 -8.67 -14.73 -18.49
C SER A 207 -7.34 -15.17 -17.88
N VAL A 208 -6.25 -15.11 -18.65
CA VAL A 208 -4.89 -15.37 -18.15
C VAL A 208 -4.50 -14.35 -17.08
N LEU A 209 -4.88 -13.08 -17.22
CA LEU A 209 -4.65 -12.08 -16.19
C LEU A 209 -5.39 -12.40 -14.89
N ALA A 210 -6.66 -12.79 -14.97
CA ALA A 210 -7.46 -13.19 -13.81
C ALA A 210 -6.86 -14.42 -13.10
N GLU A 211 -6.45 -15.44 -13.85
CA GLU A 211 -5.80 -16.63 -13.31
C GLU A 211 -4.49 -16.28 -12.57
N ASN A 212 -3.64 -15.43 -13.17
CA ASN A 212 -2.42 -14.95 -12.49
C ASN A 212 -2.74 -14.22 -11.17
N ILE A 213 -3.80 -13.40 -11.15
CA ILE A 213 -4.26 -12.69 -9.95
C ILE A 213 -4.64 -13.69 -8.85
N TYR A 214 -5.41 -14.74 -9.19
CA TYR A 214 -5.79 -15.82 -8.28
C TYR A 214 -4.58 -16.61 -7.76
N GLU A 215 -3.65 -16.99 -8.64
CA GLU A 215 -2.44 -17.73 -8.27
C GLU A 215 -1.54 -16.92 -7.32
N GLU A 216 -1.41 -15.62 -7.57
CA GLU A 216 -0.68 -14.72 -6.67
C GLU A 216 -1.34 -14.64 -5.29
N GLU A 217 -2.67 -14.56 -5.21
CA GLU A 217 -3.38 -14.56 -3.92
C GLU A 217 -3.21 -15.88 -3.16
N LYS A 218 -3.32 -17.00 -3.87
CA LYS A 218 -3.09 -18.33 -3.29
C LYS A 218 -1.67 -18.45 -2.74
N THR A 219 -0.68 -18.03 -3.52
CA THR A 219 0.73 -18.01 -3.11
C THR A 219 0.96 -17.10 -1.89
N GLU A 220 0.30 -15.94 -1.83
CA GLU A 220 0.40 -15.06 -0.67
C GLU A 220 -0.14 -15.74 0.59
N ILE A 221 -1.29 -16.43 0.50
CA ILE A 221 -1.89 -17.16 1.62
C ILE A 221 -0.99 -18.32 2.06
N GLU A 222 -0.45 -19.10 1.12
CA GLU A 222 0.46 -20.21 1.41
C GLU A 222 1.74 -19.71 2.09
N THR A 223 2.37 -18.66 1.58
CA THR A 223 3.57 -18.09 2.21
C THR A 223 3.29 -17.50 3.59
N LEU A 224 2.08 -16.99 3.83
CA LEU A 224 1.66 -16.54 5.17
C LEU A 224 1.48 -17.73 6.11
N ALA A 225 0.85 -18.81 5.66
CA ALA A 225 0.69 -20.04 6.42
C ALA A 225 2.06 -20.65 6.78
N ASP A 226 2.99 -20.71 5.83
CA ASP A 226 4.35 -21.20 6.06
C ASP A 226 5.11 -20.34 7.07
N LYS A 227 5.01 -19.01 6.97
CA LYS A 227 5.61 -18.10 7.96
C LYS A 227 5.04 -18.32 9.36
N LEU A 228 3.75 -18.61 9.47
CA LEU A 228 3.13 -18.93 10.75
C LEU A 228 3.64 -20.27 11.29
N ASN A 229 3.72 -21.31 10.46
CA ASN A 229 4.27 -22.62 10.83
C ASN A 229 5.70 -22.51 11.36
N VAL A 230 6.56 -21.72 10.70
CA VAL A 230 7.94 -21.48 11.16
C VAL A 230 7.96 -20.78 12.53
N ARG A 231 7.12 -19.76 12.73
CA ARG A 231 7.03 -19.05 14.02
C ARG A 231 6.55 -19.96 15.14
N PHE A 232 5.51 -20.76 14.90
CA PHE A 232 5.02 -21.72 15.88
C PHE A 232 6.07 -22.79 16.19
N THR A 233 6.76 -23.30 15.17
CA THR A 233 7.85 -24.27 15.35
C THR A 233 8.97 -23.69 16.22
N LEU A 234 9.38 -22.43 15.99
CA LEU A 234 10.40 -21.77 16.81
C LEU A 234 9.96 -21.59 18.27
N ILE A 235 8.71 -21.16 18.50
CA ILE A 235 8.17 -20.99 19.86
C ILE A 235 8.06 -22.35 20.56
N MET A 236 7.61 -23.39 19.86
CA MET A 236 7.52 -24.75 20.41
C MET A 236 8.91 -25.33 20.71
N LEU A 237 9.90 -25.10 19.85
CA LEU A 237 11.28 -25.51 20.09
C LEU A 237 11.85 -24.87 21.36
N ALA A 238 11.72 -23.55 21.48
CA ALA A 238 12.26 -22.82 22.63
C ALA A 238 11.48 -23.08 23.93
N GLY A 239 10.15 -23.18 23.85
CA GLY A 239 9.27 -23.28 25.01
C GLY A 239 9.05 -24.71 25.52
N TYR A 240 9.15 -25.72 24.65
CA TYR A 240 8.87 -27.11 25.02
C TYR A 240 10.07 -28.02 24.86
N VAL A 241 10.76 -27.98 23.72
CA VAL A 241 11.84 -28.92 23.42
C VAL A 241 13.07 -28.68 24.30
N ILE A 242 13.50 -27.42 24.49
CA ILE A 242 14.66 -27.11 25.34
C ILE A 242 14.40 -27.47 26.82
N PRO A 243 13.28 -27.08 27.46
CA PRO A 243 12.99 -27.47 28.83
C PRO A 243 12.83 -28.98 29.01
N PHE A 244 12.20 -29.66 28.05
CA PHE A 244 12.07 -31.12 28.07
C PHE A 244 13.43 -31.81 28.01
N LEU A 245 14.33 -31.33 27.14
CA LEU A 245 15.68 -31.89 27.01
C LEU A 245 16.50 -31.66 28.29
N ILE A 246 16.38 -30.50 28.93
CA ILE A 246 16.98 -30.24 30.25
C ILE A 246 16.42 -31.19 31.31
N LEU A 247 15.10 -31.38 31.36
CA LEU A 247 14.46 -32.26 32.35
C LEU A 247 14.91 -33.72 32.20
N VAL A 248 15.07 -34.21 30.98
CA VAL A 248 15.52 -35.59 30.70
C VAL A 248 17.02 -35.76 30.92
N THR A 249 17.85 -34.78 30.52
CA THR A 249 19.31 -34.89 30.61
C THR A 249 19.86 -34.61 32.01
N TYR A 250 19.22 -33.72 32.77
CA TYR A 250 19.64 -33.35 34.12
C TYR A 250 19.82 -34.55 35.09
N PRO A 251 18.85 -35.48 35.24
CA PRO A 251 19.02 -36.64 36.12
C PRO A 251 20.11 -37.59 35.63
N LEU A 252 20.28 -37.76 34.31
CA LEU A 252 21.34 -38.60 33.75
C LEU A 252 22.73 -38.03 34.08
N VAL A 253 22.94 -36.72 33.89
CA VAL A 253 24.21 -36.06 34.23
C VAL A 253 24.50 -36.16 35.73
N MET A 254 23.48 -35.99 36.59
CA MET A 254 23.59 -36.19 38.04
C MET A 254 23.99 -37.62 38.42
N MET A 255 23.45 -38.64 37.73
CA MET A 255 23.82 -40.04 37.96
C MET A 255 25.27 -40.33 37.58
N PHE A 256 25.73 -39.86 36.41
CA PHE A 256 27.13 -40.01 35.99
C PHE A 256 28.10 -39.24 36.90
N SER A 257 27.75 -38.04 37.32
CA SER A 257 28.56 -37.23 38.23
C SER A 257 28.71 -37.89 39.62
N LYS A 258 27.63 -38.47 40.17
CA LYS A 258 27.69 -39.23 41.43
C LYS A 258 28.56 -40.49 41.31
N TYR A 259 28.52 -41.18 40.17
CA TYR A 259 29.30 -42.41 39.97
C TYR A 259 30.81 -42.12 39.89
N ASN A 260 31.20 -41.04 39.21
CA ASN A 260 32.61 -40.62 39.16
C ASN A 260 33.14 -40.06 40.49
N PHE A 261 32.27 -39.58 41.39
CA PHE A 261 32.67 -39.06 42.71
C PHE A 261 32.84 -40.16 43.78
N PHE A 262 32.20 -41.32 43.61
CA PHE A 262 32.33 -42.48 44.52
C PHE A 262 33.32 -43.56 44.05
N GLY A 263 33.92 -43.38 42.86
CA GLY A 263 34.85 -44.32 42.24
C GLY A 263 36.33 -43.91 42.29
N GLY A 264 36.70 -42.96 43.16
CA GLY A 264 38.09 -42.53 43.43
C GLY A 264 38.54 -42.88 44.83
#